data_AF-A0A842WTQ0-F1
#
_entry.id   AF-A0A842WTQ0-F1
#
_cell.length_a   1.000
_cell.length_b   1.000
_cell.length_c   1.000
_cell.angle_alpha   90.00
_cell.angle_beta   90.00
_cell.angle_gamma   90.00
#
_symmetry.space_group_name_H-M   'P 1'
#
loop_
_entity.id
_entity.type
_entity.pdbx_description
1 polymer ?
#
loop_
_entity_poly.entity_id
_entity_poly.type
_entity_poly.pdbx_seq_one_letter_code
_entity_poly.pdbx_strand_id
1 'polypeptide(L)'
;MSSLDDEDTGLVKGCPCYKEFGKEQVCINNDDVQPISSIMVDPTFFPADSVEDLKEFRSDNENMCYLLIFLDDKSNSAYCVSQGKKIRINSRPVQASDIREALQFVTSAEKSGSGVICSTCLYKYLVTMGDVFEDLLSESERAKVISEYIQKIAAKMAVDLTDATEDQMLDKESYNHHLKEYIKDLMTIRGDWSSLIFMYQKRDGNSDLLDLMEHYKTLARLEAIFLFQVLTIRDATDELVALGLLRFMIEVAEKVSKVIDSIRESHLKIKSLRGIPTDIHEMLKEQNARRIVIEQRFSNVLKVLSQVDVGA
;
A
#
# COMPACT_ATOMS: atom_id res chain seq x y z
N MET A 1 -12.78 13.10 17.01
CA MET A 1 -14.12 12.48 16.87
C MET A 1 -14.89 13.28 15.86
N SER A 2 -14.92 12.80 14.61
CA SER A 2 -15.91 13.18 13.59
C SER A 2 -16.29 11.88 12.90
N SER A 3 -17.24 11.18 13.52
CA SER A 3 -17.99 10.09 12.92
C SER A 3 -19.14 10.73 12.15
N LEU A 4 -19.15 10.61 10.83
CA LEU A 4 -20.37 10.60 10.04
C LEU A 4 -20.10 9.66 8.85
N ASP A 5 -20.95 8.65 8.78
CA ASP A 5 -21.08 7.69 7.70
C ASP A 5 -21.19 8.44 6.36
N ASP A 6 -20.16 8.38 5.51
CA ASP A 6 -20.36 8.58 4.08
C ASP A 6 -21.03 7.29 3.59
N GLU A 7 -22.32 7.36 3.33
CA GLU A 7 -22.99 6.39 2.46
C GLU A 7 -22.15 6.29 1.18
N ASP A 8 -21.54 5.13 0.94
CA ASP A 8 -20.69 4.87 -0.24
C ASP A 8 -21.59 4.99 -1.48
N THR A 9 -21.71 6.19 -2.04
CA THR A 9 -22.56 6.52 -3.20
C THR A 9 -22.17 5.76 -4.49
N GLY A 10 -21.19 4.85 -4.40
CA GLY A 10 -20.67 4.09 -5.52
C GLY A 10 -19.95 4.96 -6.55
N LEU A 11 -19.78 6.26 -6.31
CA LEU A 11 -19.21 7.20 -7.26
C LEU A 11 -17.75 7.49 -6.95
N VAL A 12 -16.92 7.35 -7.97
CA VAL A 12 -15.47 7.39 -7.81
C VAL A 12 -14.86 8.36 -8.82
N LYS A 13 -14.02 9.27 -8.32
CA LYS A 13 -13.22 10.20 -9.13
C LYS A 13 -12.09 9.43 -9.84
N GLY A 14 -11.94 9.64 -11.14
CA GLY A 14 -10.97 8.97 -12.01
C GLY A 14 -11.62 7.92 -12.92
N CYS A 15 -10.95 7.57 -14.01
CA CYS A 15 -11.44 6.58 -14.96
C CYS A 15 -10.28 5.76 -15.54
N PRO A 16 -10.26 4.42 -15.45
CA PRO A 16 -9.14 3.62 -15.95
C PRO A 16 -8.96 3.73 -17.47
N CYS A 17 -10.02 4.07 -18.21
CA CYS A 17 -9.98 4.21 -19.65
C CYS A 17 -9.44 5.58 -20.11
N TYR A 18 -9.19 6.54 -19.21
CA TYR A 18 -8.60 7.83 -19.58
C TYR A 18 -7.09 7.71 -19.77
N LYS A 19 -6.58 8.22 -20.90
CA LYS A 19 -5.15 8.35 -21.20
C LYS A 19 -4.83 9.74 -21.74
N GLU A 20 -3.61 10.19 -21.44
CA GLU A 20 -3.07 11.46 -21.91
C GLU A 20 -1.77 11.21 -22.69
N PHE A 21 -1.72 11.70 -23.93
CA PHE A 21 -0.58 11.60 -24.83
C PHE A 21 -0.13 13.01 -25.21
N GLY A 22 0.68 13.63 -24.35
CA GLY A 22 1.13 15.00 -24.54
C GLY A 22 -0.03 15.99 -24.36
N LYS A 23 -0.58 16.52 -25.46
CA LYS A 23 -1.74 17.43 -25.43
C LYS A 23 -3.06 16.74 -25.77
N GLU A 24 -3.00 15.48 -26.21
CA GLU A 24 -4.17 14.73 -26.63
C GLU A 24 -4.72 13.90 -25.46
N GLN A 25 -6.03 13.95 -25.28
CA GLN A 25 -6.74 13.19 -24.27
C GLN A 25 -7.63 12.18 -24.97
N VAL A 26 -7.54 10.91 -24.58
CA VAL A 26 -8.28 9.83 -25.21
C VAL A 26 -8.92 8.91 -24.18
N CYS A 27 -10.09 8.37 -24.55
CA CYS A 27 -10.74 7.26 -23.89
C CYS A 27 -10.37 5.98 -24.64
N ILE A 28 -9.98 4.93 -23.93
CA ILE A 28 -9.64 3.60 -24.48
C ILE A 28 -10.63 2.51 -24.05
N ASN A 29 -11.88 2.89 -23.76
CA ASN A 29 -12.88 1.95 -23.27
C ASN A 29 -13.19 0.88 -24.32
N ASN A 30 -13.09 -0.39 -23.94
CA ASN A 30 -13.27 -1.54 -24.84
C ASN A 30 -12.33 -1.50 -26.06
N ASP A 31 -11.10 -1.03 -25.85
CA ASP A 31 -10.03 -0.95 -26.86
C ASP A 31 -10.35 -0.02 -28.05
N ASP A 32 -11.43 0.75 -27.94
CA ASP A 32 -11.79 1.80 -28.87
C ASP A 32 -11.12 3.11 -28.44
N VAL A 33 -10.36 3.74 -29.34
CA VAL A 33 -9.62 4.97 -29.07
C VAL A 33 -10.46 6.15 -29.51
N GLN A 34 -11.06 6.84 -28.54
CA GLN A 34 -11.92 8.00 -28.78
C GLN A 34 -11.27 9.26 -28.22
N PRO A 35 -11.07 10.32 -29.04
CA PRO A 35 -10.65 11.62 -28.53
C PRO A 35 -11.70 12.16 -27.58
N ILE A 36 -11.26 12.64 -26.42
CA ILE A 36 -12.16 13.20 -25.41
C ILE A 36 -11.66 14.55 -24.92
N SER A 37 -12.58 15.35 -24.40
CA SER A 37 -12.30 16.48 -23.54
C SER A 37 -12.66 16.07 -22.12
N SER A 38 -11.70 16.07 -21.21
CA SER A 38 -11.96 15.73 -19.80
C SER A 38 -12.29 16.98 -18.99
N ILE A 39 -13.33 16.92 -18.17
CA ILE A 39 -13.52 17.81 -17.03
C ILE A 39 -13.54 16.98 -15.77
N MET A 40 -13.11 17.60 -14.68
CA MET A 40 -13.19 17.01 -13.36
C MET A 40 -14.40 17.60 -12.65
N VAL A 41 -15.27 16.73 -12.18
CA VAL A 41 -16.51 17.14 -11.51
C VAL A 41 -16.60 16.54 -10.12
N ASP A 42 -17.34 17.20 -9.24
CA ASP A 42 -17.60 16.67 -7.91
C ASP A 42 -18.72 15.61 -7.95
N PRO A 43 -18.54 14.41 -7.37
CA PRO A 43 -19.54 13.35 -7.30
C PRO A 43 -20.87 13.80 -6.69
N THR A 44 -20.85 14.79 -5.79
CA THR A 44 -22.07 15.33 -5.17
C THR A 44 -23.04 15.97 -6.17
N PHE A 45 -22.58 16.35 -7.36
CA PHE A 45 -23.45 16.82 -8.45
C PHE A 45 -24.18 15.70 -9.19
N PHE A 46 -23.86 14.44 -8.89
CA PHE A 46 -24.35 13.26 -9.61
C PHE A 46 -24.89 12.20 -8.65
N PRO A 47 -25.90 12.49 -7.80
CA PRO A 47 -26.44 11.51 -6.86
C PRO A 47 -27.19 10.41 -7.62
N ALA A 48 -26.46 9.40 -8.09
CA ALA A 48 -26.98 8.24 -8.77
C ALA A 48 -26.96 7.06 -7.79
N ASP A 49 -28.12 6.43 -7.57
CA ASP A 49 -28.26 5.26 -6.71
C ASP A 49 -28.42 3.97 -7.53
N SER A 50 -28.62 4.12 -8.85
CA SER A 50 -28.81 3.03 -9.80
C SER A 50 -28.22 3.34 -11.18
N VAL A 51 -28.06 2.29 -11.98
CA VAL A 51 -27.60 2.41 -13.37
C VAL A 51 -28.61 3.19 -14.23
N GLU A 52 -29.89 3.10 -13.89
CA GLU A 52 -30.96 3.84 -14.57
C GLU A 52 -30.80 5.36 -14.44
N ASP A 53 -30.35 5.84 -13.28
CA ASP A 53 -30.16 7.26 -12.99
C ASP A 53 -29.03 7.87 -13.84
N LEU A 54 -28.06 7.05 -14.28
CA LEU A 54 -26.98 7.50 -15.16
C LEU A 54 -27.47 8.07 -16.49
N LYS A 55 -28.71 7.75 -16.91
CA LYS A 55 -29.30 8.32 -18.12
C LYS A 55 -29.52 9.83 -18.01
N GLU A 56 -29.86 10.32 -16.82
CA GLU A 56 -30.11 11.75 -16.56
C GLU A 56 -28.81 12.55 -16.50
N PHE A 57 -27.72 11.87 -16.17
CA PHE A 57 -26.39 12.46 -16.01
C PHE A 57 -25.49 12.28 -17.24
N ARG A 58 -26.00 11.69 -18.32
CA ARG A 58 -25.21 11.48 -19.53
C ARG A 58 -24.93 12.81 -20.22
N SER A 59 -23.70 12.98 -20.70
CA SER A 59 -23.34 14.14 -21.51
C SER A 59 -24.03 14.09 -22.88
N ASP A 60 -24.56 15.24 -23.31
CA ASP A 60 -25.04 15.44 -24.68
C ASP A 60 -23.90 15.44 -25.71
N ASN A 61 -22.66 15.65 -25.26
CA ASN A 61 -21.46 15.57 -26.10
C ASN A 61 -20.75 14.22 -25.88
N GLU A 62 -20.66 13.42 -26.96
CA GLU A 62 -20.04 12.09 -26.95
C GLU A 62 -18.54 12.10 -26.61
N ASN A 63 -17.86 13.23 -26.86
CA ASN A 63 -16.43 13.38 -26.55
C ASN A 63 -16.19 13.90 -25.13
N MET A 64 -17.24 14.17 -24.34
CA MET A 64 -17.07 14.68 -22.98
C MET A 64 -16.83 13.53 -22.00
N CYS A 65 -15.81 13.68 -21.15
CA CYS A 65 -15.51 12.75 -20.07
C CYS A 65 -15.50 13.48 -18.73
N TYR A 66 -16.33 13.05 -17.78
CA TYR A 66 -16.40 13.64 -16.44
C TYR A 66 -15.35 13.09 -15.48
N LEU A 67 -14.53 12.13 -15.93
CA LEU A 67 -13.60 11.37 -15.09
C LEU A 67 -14.30 10.86 -13.82
N LEU A 68 -15.51 10.35 -13.99
CA LEU A 68 -16.35 9.86 -12.90
C LEU A 68 -16.92 8.50 -13.30
N ILE A 69 -16.78 7.52 -12.42
CA ILE A 69 -17.29 6.17 -12.60
C ILE A 69 -18.30 5.84 -11.50
N PHE A 70 -19.34 5.10 -11.88
CA PHE A 70 -20.35 4.57 -10.98
C PHE A 70 -20.14 3.08 -10.78
N LEU A 71 -20.15 2.64 -9.53
CA LEU A 71 -19.94 1.27 -9.10
C LEU A 71 -21.28 0.69 -8.66
N ASP A 72 -21.87 -0.15 -9.51
CA ASP A 72 -23.13 -0.80 -9.19
C ASP A 72 -22.89 -2.07 -8.37
N ASP A 73 -23.35 -2.08 -7.12
CA ASP A 73 -23.26 -3.23 -6.23
C ASP A 73 -24.17 -4.39 -6.63
N LYS A 74 -25.29 -4.12 -7.29
CA LYS A 74 -26.24 -5.18 -7.66
C LYS A 74 -25.71 -6.03 -8.80
N SER A 75 -25.09 -5.41 -9.80
CA SER A 75 -24.50 -6.11 -10.95
C SER A 75 -22.98 -6.28 -10.87
N ASN A 76 -22.37 -5.88 -9.74
CA ASN A 76 -20.92 -5.80 -9.53
C ASN A 76 -20.16 -5.16 -10.72
N SER A 77 -20.72 -4.12 -11.32
CA SER A 77 -20.22 -3.59 -12.60
C SER A 77 -19.87 -2.12 -12.52
N ALA A 78 -18.78 -1.73 -13.18
CA ALA A 78 -18.39 -0.33 -13.29
C ALA A 78 -18.96 0.32 -14.56
N TYR A 79 -19.46 1.55 -14.43
CA TYR A 79 -20.04 2.34 -15.51
C TYR A 79 -19.39 3.72 -15.60
N CYS A 80 -19.20 4.22 -16.82
CA CYS A 80 -18.78 5.58 -17.07
C CYS A 80 -20.00 6.51 -16.93
N VAL A 81 -19.97 7.46 -16.00
CA VAL A 81 -21.10 8.37 -15.74
C VAL A 81 -21.40 9.23 -16.96
N SER A 82 -20.37 9.84 -17.56
CA SER A 82 -20.55 10.75 -18.71
C SER A 82 -21.19 10.11 -19.94
N GLN A 83 -21.08 8.78 -20.10
CA GLN A 83 -21.57 8.08 -21.29
C GLN A 83 -22.68 7.06 -20.97
N GLY A 84 -22.92 6.75 -19.69
CA GLY A 84 -23.82 5.67 -19.26
C GLY A 84 -23.40 4.29 -19.77
N LYS A 85 -22.14 4.11 -20.17
CA LYS A 85 -21.62 2.87 -20.78
C LYS A 85 -20.89 2.03 -19.73
N LYS A 86 -21.08 0.71 -19.80
CA LYS A 86 -20.29 -0.24 -19.01
C LYS A 86 -18.80 -0.12 -19.38
N ILE A 87 -17.95 -0.09 -18.37
CA ILE A 87 -16.50 -0.02 -18.54
C ILE A 87 -15.98 -1.41 -18.90
N ARG A 88 -15.18 -1.47 -19.95
CA ARG A 88 -14.52 -2.67 -20.44
C ARG A 88 -13.07 -2.38 -20.79
N ILE A 89 -12.22 -3.35 -20.55
CA ILE A 89 -10.81 -3.34 -20.98
C ILE A 89 -10.58 -4.67 -21.69
N ASN A 90 -9.96 -4.70 -22.87
CA ASN A 90 -9.74 -5.95 -23.62
C ASN A 90 -11.02 -6.78 -23.81
N SER A 91 -12.14 -6.12 -24.13
CA SER A 91 -13.49 -6.70 -24.24
C SER A 91 -14.07 -7.35 -22.97
N ARG A 92 -13.38 -7.28 -21.82
CA ARG A 92 -13.84 -7.83 -20.54
C ARG A 92 -14.47 -6.75 -19.67
N PRO A 93 -15.61 -7.02 -19.00
CA PRO A 93 -16.24 -6.05 -18.10
C PRO A 93 -15.39 -5.83 -16.85
N VAL A 94 -15.15 -4.56 -16.51
CA VAL A 94 -14.51 -4.19 -15.24
C VAL A 94 -15.53 -4.32 -14.10
N GLN A 95 -15.19 -5.07 -13.06
CA GLN A 95 -16.07 -5.26 -11.91
C GLN A 95 -15.97 -4.07 -10.94
N ALA A 96 -17.06 -3.81 -10.22
CA ALA A 96 -17.10 -2.79 -9.18
C ALA A 96 -16.16 -3.15 -8.01
N SER A 97 -16.10 -4.43 -7.63
CA SER A 97 -15.14 -4.98 -6.66
C SER A 97 -13.70 -4.63 -7.00
N ASP A 98 -13.28 -4.87 -8.25
CA ASP A 98 -11.89 -4.67 -8.69
C ASP A 98 -11.51 -3.19 -8.64
N ILE A 99 -12.45 -2.30 -8.96
CA ILE A 99 -12.24 -0.87 -8.81
C ILE A 99 -12.09 -0.51 -7.33
N ARG A 100 -12.97 -0.97 -6.44
CA ARG A 100 -12.85 -0.66 -5.00
C ARG A 100 -11.52 -1.15 -4.42
N GLU A 101 -11.09 -2.34 -4.82
CA GLU A 101 -9.80 -2.88 -4.43
C GLU A 101 -8.65 -2.02 -4.94
N ALA A 102 -8.69 -1.67 -6.23
CA ALA A 102 -7.74 -0.76 -6.85
C ALA A 102 -7.72 0.62 -6.17
N LEU A 103 -8.86 1.11 -5.68
CA LEU A 103 -8.94 2.40 -4.99
C LEU A 103 -8.27 2.36 -3.63
N GLN A 104 -8.52 1.32 -2.83
CA GLN A 104 -7.81 1.13 -1.55
C GLN A 104 -6.30 1.13 -1.77
N PHE A 105 -5.87 0.52 -2.88
CA PHE A 105 -4.49 0.40 -3.28
C PHE A 105 -3.88 1.72 -3.79
N VAL A 106 -4.52 2.41 -4.73
CA VAL A 106 -4.00 3.65 -5.34
C VAL A 106 -4.05 4.82 -4.37
N THR A 107 -5.07 4.91 -3.51
CA THR A 107 -5.16 5.95 -2.48
C THR A 107 -4.11 5.81 -1.37
N SER A 108 -3.69 4.58 -1.04
CA SER A 108 -2.55 4.36 -0.13
C SER A 108 -1.20 4.76 -0.78
N ALA A 109 -1.12 4.67 -2.10
CA ALA A 109 0.08 4.96 -2.90
C ALA A 109 0.22 6.45 -3.28
N GLU A 110 -0.86 7.21 -3.45
CA GLU A 110 -0.84 8.62 -3.84
C GLU A 110 -1.37 9.54 -2.74
N LYS A 111 -0.52 10.44 -2.21
CA LYS A 111 -0.95 11.60 -1.41
C LYS A 111 -1.32 12.76 -2.35
N SER A 112 -2.17 12.54 -3.35
CA SER A 112 -2.59 13.64 -4.22
C SER A 112 -3.57 14.54 -3.45
N GLY A 113 -3.18 15.80 -3.20
CA GLY A 113 -3.98 16.77 -2.45
C GLY A 113 -5.31 17.17 -3.11
N SER A 114 -5.61 16.65 -4.30
CA SER A 114 -6.87 16.85 -5.04
C SER A 114 -7.92 15.77 -4.81
N GLY A 115 -7.58 14.64 -4.17
CA GLY A 115 -8.49 13.51 -4.01
C GLY A 115 -8.86 12.82 -5.33
N VAL A 116 -8.06 13.04 -6.38
CA VAL A 116 -8.24 12.46 -7.72
C VAL A 116 -7.31 11.28 -7.86
N ILE A 117 -7.88 10.11 -8.16
CA ILE A 117 -7.11 8.89 -8.41
C ILE A 117 -6.42 8.99 -9.77
N CYS A 118 -5.13 8.68 -9.82
CA CYS A 118 -4.40 8.55 -11.07
C CYS A 118 -5.03 7.45 -11.95
N SER A 119 -5.74 7.87 -13.00
CA SER A 119 -6.35 7.01 -14.03
C SER A 119 -5.38 5.99 -14.61
N THR A 120 -4.10 6.35 -14.75
CA THR A 120 -3.05 5.44 -15.21
C THR A 120 -2.70 4.37 -14.18
N CYS A 121 -2.63 4.72 -12.88
CA CYS A 121 -2.41 3.75 -11.81
C CYS A 121 -3.60 2.79 -11.69
N LEU A 122 -4.83 3.31 -11.78
CA LEU A 122 -6.05 2.51 -11.74
C LEU A 122 -6.09 1.49 -12.89
N TYR A 123 -5.79 1.91 -14.12
CA TYR A 123 -5.69 1.01 -15.26
C TYR A 123 -4.62 -0.06 -15.07
N LYS A 124 -3.41 0.33 -14.65
CA LYS A 124 -2.30 -0.61 -14.43
C LYS A 124 -2.65 -1.65 -13.38
N TYR A 125 -3.30 -1.24 -12.29
CA TYR A 125 -3.77 -2.18 -11.28
C TYR A 125 -4.74 -3.20 -11.85
N LEU A 126 -5.82 -2.74 -12.50
CA LEU A 126 -6.84 -3.62 -13.05
C LEU A 126 -6.25 -4.66 -14.01
N VAL A 127 -5.36 -4.25 -14.91
CA VAL A 127 -4.74 -5.16 -15.89
C VAL A 127 -3.74 -6.14 -15.24
N THR A 128 -3.16 -5.80 -14.09
CA THR A 128 -2.11 -6.61 -13.43
C THR A 128 -2.67 -7.53 -12.36
N MET A 129 -3.64 -7.04 -11.59
CA MET A 129 -4.12 -7.61 -10.34
C MET A 129 -5.59 -7.99 -10.37
N GLY A 130 -6.38 -7.47 -11.32
CA GLY A 130 -7.78 -7.83 -11.42
C GLY A 130 -7.93 -9.27 -11.91
N ASP A 131 -8.64 -10.10 -11.16
CA ASP A 131 -8.93 -11.51 -11.48
C ASP A 131 -9.48 -11.69 -12.91
N VAL A 132 -10.24 -10.71 -13.39
CA VAL A 132 -10.82 -10.71 -14.74
C VAL A 132 -9.75 -10.66 -15.84
N PHE A 133 -8.53 -10.22 -15.55
CA PHE A 133 -7.47 -10.00 -16.52
C PHE A 133 -6.31 -10.99 -16.40
N GLU A 134 -6.47 -12.04 -15.59
CA GLU A 134 -5.42 -13.03 -15.29
C GLU A 134 -4.84 -13.72 -16.53
N ASP A 135 -5.64 -13.93 -17.59
CA ASP A 135 -5.20 -14.60 -18.83
C ASP A 135 -4.45 -13.68 -19.82
N LEU A 136 -4.37 -12.36 -19.58
CA LEU A 136 -3.86 -11.40 -20.57
C LEU A 136 -2.35 -11.19 -20.51
N LEU A 137 -1.73 -11.56 -19.39
CA LEU A 137 -0.29 -11.47 -19.21
C LEU A 137 0.26 -12.88 -19.17
N SER A 138 1.35 -13.12 -19.88
CA SER A 138 2.17 -14.30 -19.58
C SER A 138 2.65 -14.24 -18.12
N GLU A 139 2.94 -15.40 -17.51
CA GLU A 139 3.48 -15.45 -16.14
C GLU A 139 4.70 -14.53 -15.96
N SER A 140 5.56 -14.41 -16.97
CA SER A 140 6.70 -13.49 -16.99
C SER A 140 6.29 -12.02 -17.00
N GLU A 141 5.29 -11.63 -17.80
CA GLU A 141 4.83 -10.25 -17.84
C GLU A 141 4.12 -9.85 -16.54
N ARG A 142 3.32 -10.76 -15.97
CA ARG A 142 2.69 -10.57 -14.66
C ARG A 142 3.75 -10.43 -13.56
N ALA A 143 4.74 -11.32 -13.52
CA ALA A 143 5.84 -11.26 -12.56
C ALA A 143 6.64 -9.96 -12.66
N LYS A 144 6.92 -9.49 -13.89
CA LYS A 144 7.63 -8.24 -14.11
C LYS A 144 6.85 -7.03 -13.61
N VAL A 145 5.56 -6.94 -13.90
CA VAL A 145 4.74 -5.80 -13.46
C VAL A 145 4.55 -5.83 -11.93
N ILE A 146 4.35 -7.00 -11.34
CA ILE A 146 4.30 -7.19 -9.89
C ILE A 146 5.64 -6.77 -9.25
N SER A 147 6.77 -7.19 -9.83
CA SER A 147 8.11 -6.85 -9.34
C SER A 147 8.38 -5.34 -9.39
N GLU A 148 8.15 -4.69 -10.54
CA GLU A 148 8.29 -3.23 -10.69
C GLU A 148 7.40 -2.47 -9.70
N TYR A 149 6.18 -2.97 -9.50
CA TYR A 149 5.23 -2.36 -8.59
C TYR A 149 5.65 -2.51 -7.12
N ILE A 150 6.06 -3.70 -6.69
CA ILE A 150 6.49 -3.92 -5.31
C ILE A 150 7.82 -3.23 -5.04
N GLN A 151 8.73 -3.15 -6.01
CA GLN A 151 9.93 -2.31 -5.89
C GLN A 151 9.55 -0.86 -5.59
N LYS A 152 8.50 -0.31 -6.22
CA LYS A 152 8.01 1.05 -5.94
C LYS A 152 7.43 1.19 -4.54
N ILE A 153 6.69 0.20 -4.05
CA ILE A 153 6.16 0.20 -2.67
C ILE A 153 7.29 0.06 -1.66
N ALA A 154 8.15 -0.91 -1.83
CA ALA A 154 9.31 -1.15 -0.99
C ALA A 154 10.20 0.10 -0.95
N ALA A 155 10.32 0.81 -2.07
CA ALA A 155 10.97 2.11 -2.14
C ALA A 155 10.25 3.17 -1.31
N LYS A 156 8.94 3.35 -1.50
CA LYS A 156 8.14 4.31 -0.72
C LYS A 156 8.17 4.01 0.78
N MET A 157 8.09 2.75 1.14
CA MET A 157 8.22 2.29 2.52
C MET A 157 9.58 2.60 3.13
N ALA A 158 10.65 2.40 2.37
CA ALA A 158 11.99 2.74 2.80
C ALA A 158 12.08 4.25 3.08
N VAL A 159 11.57 5.08 2.16
CA VAL A 159 11.46 6.54 2.34
C VAL A 159 10.74 6.86 3.66
N ASP A 160 9.56 6.26 3.85
CA ASP A 160 8.76 6.45 5.05
C ASP A 160 9.53 5.97 6.30
N LEU A 161 10.14 4.78 6.28
CA LEU A 161 10.88 4.21 7.41
C LEU A 161 12.07 5.06 7.84
N THR A 162 12.78 5.66 6.87
CA THR A 162 13.98 6.47 7.13
C THR A 162 13.69 7.96 7.33
N ASP A 163 12.42 8.38 7.31
CA ASP A 163 12.01 9.80 7.29
C ASP A 163 12.74 10.63 6.21
N ALA A 164 13.12 10.00 5.10
CA ALA A 164 13.80 10.65 3.99
C ALA A 164 12.79 11.41 3.11
N THR A 165 13.23 12.46 2.42
CA THR A 165 12.38 13.12 1.42
C THR A 165 12.39 12.35 0.10
N GLU A 166 11.30 12.44 -0.68
CA GLU A 166 11.25 11.85 -2.03
C GLU A 166 12.41 12.35 -2.92
N ASP A 167 12.83 13.61 -2.73
CA ASP A 167 13.97 14.23 -3.43
C ASP A 167 15.31 13.58 -3.06
N GLN A 168 15.51 13.18 -1.80
CA GLN A 168 16.72 12.46 -1.34
C GLN A 168 16.82 11.03 -1.90
N MET A 169 15.75 10.57 -2.55
CA MET A 169 15.59 9.21 -3.03
C MET A 169 15.42 9.10 -4.55
N LEU A 170 15.63 10.21 -5.27
CA LEU A 170 15.63 10.25 -6.74
C LEU A 170 16.81 9.50 -7.37
N ASP A 171 17.99 9.52 -6.73
CA ASP A 171 19.15 8.78 -7.19
C ASP A 171 19.35 7.46 -6.43
N LYS A 172 19.78 6.43 -7.16
CA LYS A 172 19.91 5.05 -6.63
C LYS A 172 20.97 4.95 -5.54
N GLU A 173 22.03 5.74 -5.60
CA GLU A 173 23.15 5.64 -4.67
C GLU A 173 22.81 6.28 -3.31
N SER A 174 22.22 7.47 -3.31
CA SER A 174 21.73 8.17 -2.11
C SER A 174 20.67 7.35 -1.39
N TYR A 175 19.69 6.81 -2.13
CA TYR A 175 18.68 5.91 -1.58
C TYR A 175 19.33 4.70 -0.87
N ASN A 176 20.25 4.01 -1.56
CA ASN A 176 20.91 2.84 -1.02
C ASN A 176 21.78 3.18 0.19
N HIS A 177 22.41 4.35 0.20
CA HIS A 177 23.19 4.86 1.32
C HIS A 177 22.30 5.13 2.54
N HIS A 178 21.19 5.85 2.37
CA HIS A 178 20.24 6.13 3.44
C HIS A 178 19.68 4.87 4.08
N LEU A 179 19.26 3.90 3.26
CA LEU A 179 18.80 2.61 3.78
C LEU A 179 19.88 1.86 4.56
N LYS A 180 21.14 1.88 4.10
CA LYS A 180 22.24 1.22 4.80
C LYS A 180 22.53 1.87 6.15
N GLU A 181 22.52 3.21 6.25
CA GLU A 181 22.69 3.89 7.53
C GLU A 181 21.53 3.59 8.49
N TYR A 182 20.28 3.57 8.00
CA TYR A 182 19.15 3.21 8.86
C TYR A 182 19.19 1.75 9.32
N ILE A 183 19.59 0.81 8.45
CA ILE A 183 19.83 -0.59 8.83
C ILE A 183 20.91 -0.67 9.93
N LYS A 184 21.94 0.15 9.86
CA LYS A 184 22.99 0.23 10.87
C LYS A 184 22.46 0.78 12.19
N ASP A 185 21.59 1.79 12.17
CA ASP A 185 20.91 2.29 13.38
C ASP A 185 20.04 1.22 14.04
N LEU A 186 19.32 0.43 13.23
CA LEU A 186 18.57 -0.73 13.71
C LEU A 186 19.47 -1.79 14.36
N MET A 187 20.66 -2.02 13.81
CA MET A 187 21.65 -2.92 14.44
C MET A 187 22.17 -2.38 15.77
N THR A 188 22.37 -1.06 15.88
CA THR A 188 22.74 -0.40 17.15
C THR A 188 21.65 -0.61 18.19
N ILE A 189 20.39 -0.31 17.87
CA ILE A 189 19.25 -0.49 18.77
C ILE A 189 19.09 -1.95 19.22
N ARG A 190 19.32 -2.90 18.31
CA ARG A 190 19.35 -4.34 18.65
C ARG A 190 20.47 -4.67 19.64
N GLY A 191 21.63 -4.04 19.48
CA GLY A 191 22.78 -4.16 20.38
C GLY A 191 22.50 -3.58 21.77
N ASP A 192 21.86 -2.41 21.82
CA ASP A 192 21.46 -1.76 23.07
C ASP A 192 20.47 -2.63 23.86
N TRP A 193 19.45 -3.18 23.18
CA TRP A 193 18.55 -4.15 23.80
C TRP A 193 19.28 -5.38 24.33
N SER A 194 20.21 -5.94 23.54
CA SER A 194 20.99 -7.11 23.97
C SER A 194 21.78 -6.83 25.25
N SER A 195 22.36 -5.63 25.34
CA SER A 195 23.13 -5.18 26.49
C SER A 195 22.24 -4.98 27.73
N LEU A 196 21.08 -4.32 27.56
CA LEU A 196 20.12 -4.12 28.65
C LEU A 196 19.53 -5.45 29.14
N ILE A 197 19.15 -6.36 28.24
CA ILE A 197 18.64 -7.70 28.57
C ILE A 197 19.68 -8.45 29.41
N PHE A 198 20.93 -8.47 28.97
CA PHE A 198 22.02 -9.14 29.70
C PHE A 198 22.25 -8.54 31.09
N MET A 199 22.23 -7.21 31.21
CA MET A 199 22.38 -6.54 32.51
C MET A 199 21.18 -6.79 33.44
N TYR A 200 19.97 -6.82 32.91
CA TYR A 200 18.73 -7.03 33.67
C TYR A 200 18.57 -8.49 34.12
N GLN A 201 18.93 -9.47 33.27
CA GLN A 201 18.96 -10.90 33.62
C GLN A 201 19.89 -11.18 34.80
N LYS A 202 21.06 -10.54 34.85
CA LYS A 202 22.02 -10.69 35.96
C LYS A 202 21.49 -10.21 37.32
N ARG A 203 20.41 -9.44 37.33
CA ARG A 203 19.78 -8.88 38.54
C ARG A 203 18.51 -9.63 38.95
N ASP A 204 18.30 -10.85 38.45
CA ASP A 204 17.07 -11.63 38.64
C ASP A 204 15.83 -10.84 38.20
N GLY A 205 15.93 -10.28 36.99
CA GLY A 205 14.91 -9.41 36.41
C GLY A 205 13.57 -10.13 36.16
N ASN A 206 12.48 -9.36 36.20
CA ASN A 206 11.14 -9.89 35.93
C ASN A 206 11.05 -10.45 34.49
N SER A 207 10.50 -11.66 34.36
CA SER A 207 10.40 -12.37 33.08
C SER A 207 9.51 -11.65 32.05
N ASP A 208 8.40 -11.04 32.48
CA ASP A 208 7.50 -10.32 31.55
C ASP A 208 8.18 -9.09 30.94
N LEU A 209 9.02 -8.39 31.72
CA LEU A 209 9.81 -7.28 31.22
C LEU A 209 10.92 -7.75 30.30
N LEU A 210 11.59 -8.86 30.61
CA LEU A 210 12.58 -9.47 29.73
C LEU A 210 11.99 -9.87 28.37
N ASP A 211 10.80 -10.50 28.38
CA ASP A 211 10.10 -10.88 27.17
C ASP A 211 9.74 -9.66 26.31
N LEU A 212 9.28 -8.56 26.95
CA LEU A 212 9.02 -7.31 26.23
C LEU A 212 10.27 -6.76 25.54
N MET A 213 11.41 -6.75 26.24
CA MET A 213 12.69 -6.30 25.69
C MET A 213 13.14 -7.19 24.52
N GLU A 214 12.95 -8.51 24.63
CA GLU A 214 13.23 -9.46 23.56
C GLU A 214 12.33 -9.25 22.33
N HIS A 215 11.05 -8.93 22.53
CA HIS A 215 10.16 -8.58 21.43
C HIS A 215 10.62 -7.31 20.71
N TYR A 216 11.04 -6.26 21.42
CA TYR A 216 11.59 -5.05 20.80
C TYR A 216 12.91 -5.32 20.05
N LYS A 217 13.80 -6.13 20.62
CA LYS A 217 15.02 -6.60 19.94
C LYS A 217 14.69 -7.31 18.63
N THR A 218 13.66 -8.17 18.67
CA THR A 218 13.19 -8.93 17.52
C THR A 218 12.57 -8.03 16.46
N LEU A 219 11.79 -7.03 16.86
CA LEU A 219 11.20 -6.04 15.96
C LEU A 219 12.28 -5.32 15.15
N ALA A 220 13.30 -4.77 15.82
CA ALA A 220 14.42 -4.09 15.16
C ALA A 220 15.17 -5.01 14.18
N ARG A 221 15.33 -6.30 14.52
CA ARG A 221 15.93 -7.29 13.63
C ARG A 221 15.09 -7.54 12.38
N LEU A 222 13.78 -7.74 12.54
CA LEU A 222 12.89 -8.03 11.43
C LEU A 222 12.76 -6.84 10.47
N GLU A 223 12.68 -5.63 11.01
CA GLU A 223 12.70 -4.39 10.22
C GLU A 223 13.98 -4.28 9.37
N ALA A 224 15.14 -4.56 9.97
CA ALA A 224 16.40 -4.53 9.24
C ALA A 224 16.49 -5.61 8.15
N ILE A 225 15.97 -6.82 8.43
CA ILE A 225 15.89 -7.89 7.43
C ILE A 225 15.02 -7.43 6.26
N PHE A 226 13.85 -6.86 6.55
CA PHE A 226 12.94 -6.36 5.52
C PHE A 226 13.64 -5.32 4.63
N LEU A 227 14.27 -4.31 5.22
CA LEU A 227 14.99 -3.26 4.47
C LEU A 227 16.18 -3.81 3.66
N PHE A 228 16.85 -4.85 4.13
CA PHE A 228 17.87 -5.53 3.35
C PHE A 228 17.28 -6.21 2.11
N GLN A 229 16.08 -6.79 2.21
CA GLN A 229 15.39 -7.35 1.05
C GLN A 229 14.96 -6.26 0.07
N VAL A 230 14.54 -5.09 0.56
CA VAL A 230 14.26 -3.92 -0.30
C VAL A 230 15.47 -3.52 -1.14
N LEU A 231 16.67 -3.50 -0.54
CA LEU A 231 17.91 -3.25 -1.30
C LEU A 231 18.17 -4.36 -2.33
N THR A 232 17.98 -5.61 -1.92
CA THR A 232 18.29 -6.78 -2.75
C THR A 232 17.36 -6.90 -3.96
N ILE A 233 16.06 -6.67 -3.78
CA ILE A 233 15.08 -6.77 -4.86
C ILE A 233 15.27 -5.69 -5.93
N ARG A 234 15.77 -4.51 -5.56
CA ARG A 234 16.09 -3.43 -6.49
C ARG A 234 17.29 -3.77 -7.39
N ASP A 235 18.16 -4.65 -6.94
CA ASP A 235 19.33 -5.12 -7.68
C ASP A 235 19.09 -6.48 -8.36
N ALA A 236 17.94 -7.12 -8.12
CA ALA A 236 17.58 -8.38 -8.75
C ALA A 236 17.26 -8.19 -10.24
N THR A 237 18.04 -8.86 -11.10
CA THR A 237 17.80 -8.91 -12.55
C THR A 237 17.04 -10.17 -12.98
N ASP A 238 16.93 -11.15 -12.08
CA ASP A 238 16.26 -12.43 -12.31
C ASP A 238 14.86 -12.41 -11.67
N GLU A 239 13.84 -12.69 -12.47
CA GLU A 239 12.43 -12.65 -12.10
C GLU A 239 12.05 -13.69 -11.04
N LEU A 240 12.62 -14.90 -11.11
CA LEU A 240 12.37 -15.95 -10.11
C LEU A 240 12.98 -15.59 -8.76
N VAL A 241 14.15 -14.94 -8.79
CA VAL A 241 14.78 -14.40 -7.59
C VAL A 241 13.94 -13.27 -7.00
N ALA A 242 13.44 -12.35 -7.82
CA ALA A 242 12.56 -11.27 -7.36
C ALA A 242 11.31 -11.83 -6.67
N LEU A 243 10.60 -12.79 -7.28
CA LEU A 243 9.43 -13.43 -6.69
C LEU A 243 9.74 -14.16 -5.37
N GLY A 244 10.88 -14.84 -5.29
CA GLY A 244 11.33 -15.47 -4.05
C GLY A 244 11.59 -14.47 -2.92
N LEU A 245 12.24 -13.34 -3.24
CA LEU A 245 12.48 -12.24 -2.29
C LEU A 245 11.17 -11.61 -1.82
N LEU A 246 10.19 -11.47 -2.73
CA LEU A 246 8.86 -10.95 -2.41
C LEU A 246 8.11 -11.80 -1.40
N ARG A 247 8.03 -13.11 -1.65
CA ARG A 247 7.41 -14.05 -0.71
C ARG A 247 8.09 -14.01 0.66
N PHE A 248 9.41 -13.94 0.67
CA PHE A 248 10.16 -13.79 1.92
C PHE A 248 9.85 -12.47 2.64
N MET A 249 9.70 -11.35 1.91
CA MET A 249 9.29 -10.06 2.49
C MET A 249 7.89 -10.12 3.11
N ILE A 250 6.94 -10.86 2.51
CA ILE A 250 5.61 -11.12 3.07
C ILE A 250 5.74 -11.82 4.42
N GLU A 251 6.46 -12.94 4.47
CA GLU A 251 6.66 -13.69 5.71
C GLU A 251 7.29 -12.83 6.81
N VAL A 252 8.25 -11.96 6.45
CA VAL A 252 8.87 -11.03 7.39
C VAL A 252 7.85 -10.01 7.89
N ALA A 253 7.03 -9.44 7.00
CA ALA A 253 5.99 -8.49 7.38
C ALA A 253 4.94 -9.12 8.32
N GLU A 254 4.55 -10.37 8.08
CA GLU A 254 3.64 -11.10 8.96
C GLU A 254 4.26 -11.35 10.35
N LYS A 255 5.55 -11.73 10.38
CA LYS A 255 6.30 -11.89 11.63
C LYS A 255 6.40 -10.57 12.39
N VAL A 256 6.58 -9.44 11.69
CA VAL A 256 6.56 -8.10 12.31
C VAL A 256 5.21 -7.83 12.96
N SER A 257 4.10 -8.09 12.26
CA SER A 257 2.75 -7.91 12.83
C SER A 257 2.56 -8.73 14.10
N LYS A 258 2.93 -10.02 14.07
CA LYS A 258 2.86 -10.91 15.24
C LYS A 258 3.68 -10.39 16.42
N VAL A 259 4.89 -9.90 16.18
CA VAL A 259 5.75 -9.33 17.23
C VAL A 259 5.14 -8.03 17.80
N ILE A 260 4.54 -7.19 16.97
CA ILE A 260 3.87 -5.96 17.43
C ILE A 260 2.70 -6.29 18.36
N ASP A 261 1.92 -7.32 18.03
CA ASP A 261 0.83 -7.79 18.89
C ASP A 261 1.37 -8.35 20.22
N SER A 262 2.43 -9.15 20.20
CA SER A 262 3.12 -9.59 21.43
C SER A 262 3.63 -8.41 22.27
N ILE A 263 4.17 -7.35 21.65
CA ILE A 263 4.61 -6.14 22.36
C ILE A 263 3.42 -5.47 23.06
N ARG A 264 2.26 -5.38 22.40
CA ARG A 264 1.03 -4.80 22.98
C ARG A 264 0.56 -5.59 24.20
N GLU A 265 0.51 -6.91 24.08
CA GLU A 265 0.13 -7.80 25.17
C GLU A 265 1.11 -7.70 26.35
N SER A 266 2.41 -7.72 26.08
CA SER A 266 3.45 -7.55 27.10
C SER A 266 3.34 -6.20 27.80
N HIS A 267 3.06 -5.11 27.08
CA HIS A 267 2.81 -3.78 27.69
C HIS A 267 1.63 -3.78 28.67
N LEU A 268 0.58 -4.57 28.41
CA LEU A 268 -0.54 -4.71 29.33
C LEU A 268 -0.14 -5.46 30.62
N LYS A 269 0.72 -6.48 30.51
CA LYS A 269 1.23 -7.25 31.66
C LYS A 269 2.16 -6.41 32.54
N ILE A 270 2.98 -5.55 31.94
CA ILE A 270 3.97 -4.75 32.67
C ILE A 270 3.41 -3.45 33.29
N LYS A 271 2.18 -3.03 32.97
CA LYS A 271 1.55 -1.81 33.53
C LYS A 271 1.51 -1.79 35.06
N SER A 272 1.46 -2.96 35.70
CA SER A 272 1.44 -3.12 37.15
C SER A 272 2.83 -3.25 37.79
N LEU A 273 3.90 -3.35 37.01
CA LEU A 273 5.26 -3.48 37.54
C LEU A 273 5.73 -2.15 38.14
N ARG A 274 6.10 -2.18 39.42
CA ARG A 274 6.76 -1.07 40.09
C ARG A 274 8.28 -1.24 40.01
N GLY A 275 9.01 -0.15 39.83
CA GLY A 275 10.48 -0.16 39.92
C GLY A 275 11.20 -0.57 38.64
N ILE A 276 10.64 -0.29 37.46
CA ILE A 276 11.37 -0.42 36.19
C ILE A 276 12.58 0.54 36.22
N PRO A 277 13.81 0.06 35.95
CA PRO A 277 14.99 0.91 35.84
C PRO A 277 14.80 2.07 34.85
N THR A 278 15.34 3.25 35.15
CA THR A 278 15.11 4.48 34.37
C THR A 278 15.58 4.34 32.92
N ASP A 279 16.74 3.73 32.70
CA ASP A 279 17.31 3.43 31.39
C ASP A 279 16.39 2.54 30.54
N ILE A 280 15.83 1.49 31.14
CA ILE A 280 14.86 0.60 30.47
C ILE A 280 13.55 1.36 30.20
N HIS A 281 13.10 2.17 31.14
CA HIS A 281 11.86 2.93 30.99
C HIS A 281 11.93 3.96 29.86
N GLU A 282 13.04 4.69 29.75
CA GLU A 282 13.28 5.66 28.68
C GLU A 282 13.32 4.96 27.32
N MET A 283 14.07 3.86 27.20
CA MET A 283 14.15 3.11 25.95
C MET A 283 12.79 2.51 25.56
N LEU A 284 12.02 1.97 26.50
CA LEU A 284 10.67 1.48 26.23
C LEU A 284 9.73 2.57 25.73
N LYS A 285 9.83 3.79 26.29
CA LYS A 285 9.00 4.91 25.87
C LYS A 285 9.31 5.33 24.43
N GLU A 286 10.59 5.46 24.10
CA GLU A 286 11.06 5.80 22.75
C GLU A 286 10.64 4.73 21.74
N GLN A 287 10.93 3.45 22.04
CA GLN A 287 10.64 2.35 21.13
C GLN A 287 9.13 2.08 21.01
N ASN A 288 8.32 2.41 22.02
CA ASN A 288 6.86 2.34 21.90
C ASN A 288 6.30 3.39 20.93
N ALA A 289 6.85 4.61 20.91
CA ALA A 289 6.46 5.62 19.92
C ALA A 289 6.82 5.15 18.50
N ARG A 290 8.04 4.62 18.33
CA ARG A 290 8.50 4.07 17.06
C ARG A 290 7.66 2.88 16.58
N ARG A 291 7.28 1.97 17.50
CA ARG A 291 6.43 0.81 17.18
C ARG A 291 5.12 1.21 16.53
N ILE A 292 4.45 2.27 17.00
CA ILE A 292 3.18 2.74 16.42
C ILE A 292 3.36 3.10 14.95
N VAL A 293 4.46 3.77 14.63
CA VAL A 293 4.81 4.16 13.26
C VAL A 293 5.13 2.92 12.41
N ILE A 294 5.93 1.99 12.93
CA ILE A 294 6.27 0.73 12.26
C ILE A 294 5.00 -0.09 11.97
N GLU A 295 4.07 -0.17 12.93
CA GLU A 295 2.82 -0.91 12.78
C GLU A 295 1.97 -0.39 11.62
N GLN A 296 1.71 0.91 11.58
CA GLN A 296 0.96 1.52 10.50
C GLN A 296 1.60 1.22 9.14
N ARG A 297 2.94 1.30 9.08
CA ARG A 297 3.71 1.04 7.87
C ARG A 297 3.58 -0.43 7.45
N PHE A 298 3.87 -1.40 8.33
CA PHE A 298 3.79 -2.84 8.00
C PHE A 298 2.37 -3.35 7.77
N SER A 299 1.35 -2.74 8.39
CA SER A 299 -0.05 -3.04 8.07
C SER A 299 -0.39 -2.69 6.61
N ASN A 300 0.09 -1.55 6.12
CA ASN A 300 -0.09 -1.18 4.72
C ASN A 300 0.62 -2.15 3.78
N VAL A 301 1.81 -2.63 4.15
CA VAL A 301 2.55 -3.64 3.37
C VAL A 301 1.79 -4.92 3.27
N LEU A 302 1.31 -5.45 4.40
CA LEU A 302 0.58 -6.71 4.40
C LEU A 302 -0.69 -6.61 3.59
N LYS A 303 -1.41 -5.48 3.65
CA LYS A 303 -2.57 -5.23 2.77
C LYS A 303 -2.19 -5.32 1.30
N VAL A 304 -1.10 -4.67 0.90
CA VAL A 304 -0.69 -4.70 -0.50
C VAL A 304 -0.13 -6.06 -0.92
N LEU A 305 0.74 -6.67 -0.11
CA LEU A 305 1.40 -7.91 -0.50
C LEU A 305 0.49 -9.15 -0.35
N SER A 306 -0.51 -9.13 0.53
CA SER A 306 -1.51 -10.22 0.62
C SER A 306 -2.42 -10.30 -0.61
N GLN A 307 -2.59 -9.19 -1.34
CA GLN A 307 -3.25 -9.20 -2.65
C GLN A 307 -2.37 -9.78 -3.76
N VAL A 308 -1.06 -9.90 -3.53
CA VAL A 308 -0.11 -10.51 -4.48
C VAL A 308 -0.03 -12.03 -4.28
N ASP A 309 -0.42 -12.53 -3.11
CA ASP A 309 -0.43 -13.97 -2.79
C ASP A 309 -1.68 -14.69 -3.34
N VAL A 310 -2.06 -14.36 -4.58
CA VAL A 310 -3.07 -15.09 -5.36
C VAL A 310 -2.33 -15.93 -6.41
N GLY A 311 -1.83 -17.08 -5.97
CA GLY A 311 -1.09 -18.00 -6.83
C GLY A 311 -0.38 -19.12 -6.09
N ALA A 312 -1.14 -19.95 -5.36
CA ALA A 312 -0.79 -21.32 -5.02
C ALA A 312 -1.91 -22.26 -5.49
#